data_AF-A0A8D8C9N2-F1
#
_entry.id   AF-A0A8D8C9N2-F1
#
_cell.length_a   1.000
_cell.length_b   1.000
_cell.length_c   1.000
_cell.angle_alpha   90.00
_cell.angle_beta   90.00
_cell.angle_gamma   90.00
#
_symmetry.space_group_name_H-M   'P 1'
#
loop_
_entity.id
_entity.type
_entity.pdbx_description
1 polymer ?
#
loop_
_entity_poly.entity_id
_entity_poly.type
_entity_poly.pdbx_seq_one_letter_code
_entity_poly.pdbx_strand_id
1 'polypeptide(L)'
;MSFDLKNESDVKEYLDKLGIEYRFGCYSEKKADVCHLLGDYLEGIKKDFDKAGKVYRSNCDDYGYAKSCLKYGNYSFLGKGRASDKGDPVKAYQYYEKGCQLNDPDACLHSGLLLVSKSIPKEMKRDVGKAFQYLTKSCEMNNANACFYLSGMHISGVVKDEFKAKEQELHQ
;
A
#
# COMPACT_ATOMS: atom_id res chain seq x y z
N MET A 1 6.02 -32.91 17.25
CA MET A 1 4.65 -33.33 16.89
C MET A 1 4.35 -32.75 15.53
N SER A 2 3.94 -33.57 14.56
CA SER A 2 3.47 -33.11 13.25
C SER A 2 1.98 -32.80 13.35
N PHE A 3 1.53 -31.65 12.84
CA PHE A 3 0.11 -31.31 12.74
C PHE A 3 -0.51 -32.01 11.53
N ASP A 4 -1.71 -32.57 11.68
CA ASP A 4 -2.53 -33.02 10.55
C ASP A 4 -3.38 -31.85 10.03
N LEU A 5 -2.96 -31.25 8.91
CA LEU A 5 -3.66 -30.10 8.32
C LEU A 5 -5.02 -30.45 7.69
N LYS A 6 -5.42 -31.73 7.68
CA LYS A 6 -6.78 -32.15 7.31
C LYS A 6 -7.72 -32.15 8.52
N ASN A 7 -7.19 -32.10 9.74
CA ASN A 7 -7.95 -32.05 10.97
C ASN A 7 -8.14 -30.59 11.43
N GLU A 8 -9.39 -30.19 11.67
CA GLU A 8 -9.73 -28.81 12.05
C GLU A 8 -9.10 -28.38 13.39
N SER A 9 -9.02 -29.28 14.37
CA SER A 9 -8.44 -29.00 15.68
C SER A 9 -6.94 -28.73 15.56
N ASP A 10 -6.23 -29.57 14.80
CA ASP A 10 -4.80 -29.42 14.55
C ASP A 10 -4.50 -28.13 13.78
N VAL A 11 -5.32 -27.78 12.79
CA VAL A 11 -5.21 -26.51 12.06
C VAL A 11 -5.39 -25.33 13.00
N LYS A 12 -6.39 -25.38 13.89
CA LYS A 12 -6.63 -24.30 14.86
C LYS A 12 -5.45 -24.13 15.82
N GLU A 13 -4.92 -25.24 16.36
CA GLU A 13 -3.75 -25.21 17.24
C GLU A 13 -2.51 -24.66 16.52
N TYR A 14 -2.28 -25.09 15.28
CA TYR A 14 -1.19 -24.58 14.44
C TYR A 14 -1.32 -23.06 14.23
N LEU A 15 -2.50 -22.58 13.86
CA LEU A 15 -2.74 -21.14 13.66
C LEU A 15 -2.59 -20.33 14.94
N ASP A 16 -2.97 -20.87 16.10
CA ASP A 16 -2.79 -20.17 17.37
C ASP A 16 -1.30 -20.08 17.77
N LYS A 17 -0.53 -21.15 17.57
CA LYS A 17 0.93 -21.15 17.77
C LYS A 17 1.63 -20.18 16.81
N LEU A 18 1.25 -20.20 15.54
CA LEU A 18 1.76 -19.27 14.53
C LEU A 18 1.52 -17.81 14.92
N GLY A 19 0.33 -17.51 15.46
CA GLY A 19 0.01 -16.17 15.96
C GLY A 19 0.86 -15.74 17.16
N ILE A 20 1.31 -16.68 18.01
CA ILE A 20 2.24 -16.40 19.11
C ILE A 20 3.63 -16.09 18.56
N GLU A 21 4.12 -16.90 17.62
CA GLU A 21 5.42 -16.69 16.97
C GLU A 21 5.48 -15.34 16.27
N TYR A 22 4.45 -14.98 15.50
CA TYR A 22 4.37 -13.67 14.84
C TYR A 22 4.35 -12.50 15.84
N ARG A 23 3.64 -12.63 16.96
CA ARG A 23 3.67 -11.61 18.03
C ARG A 23 5.05 -11.47 18.66
N PHE A 24 5.70 -12.60 18.96
CA PHE A 24 7.04 -12.59 19.54
C PHE A 24 8.06 -11.97 18.57
N GLY A 25 8.08 -12.42 17.31
CA GLY A 25 9.03 -11.90 16.32
C GLY A 25 8.78 -10.42 15.98
N CYS A 26 7.53 -9.98 15.99
CA CYS A 26 7.22 -8.56 15.78
C CYS A 26 7.58 -7.67 16.97
N TYR A 27 7.11 -8.01 18.19
CA TYR A 27 7.24 -7.12 19.33
C TYR A 27 8.54 -7.28 20.12
N SER A 28 9.05 -8.51 20.22
CA SER A 28 10.30 -8.79 20.94
C SER A 28 11.51 -8.65 20.04
N GLU A 29 11.47 -9.26 18.85
CA GLU A 29 12.62 -9.27 17.94
C GLU A 29 12.63 -8.09 16.95
N LYS A 30 11.52 -7.35 16.83
CA LYS A 30 11.37 -6.18 15.95
C LYS A 30 11.63 -6.49 14.48
N LYS A 31 11.31 -7.72 14.04
CA LYS A 31 11.46 -8.14 12.65
C LYS A 31 10.32 -7.60 11.81
N ALA A 32 10.64 -6.72 10.86
CA ALA A 32 9.66 -5.98 10.06
C ALA A 32 8.81 -6.90 9.17
N ASP A 33 9.42 -7.91 8.55
CA ASP A 33 8.74 -8.94 7.77
C ASP A 33 7.77 -9.75 8.65
N VAL A 34 8.18 -10.13 9.87
CA VAL A 34 7.32 -10.86 10.81
C VAL A 34 6.18 -9.97 11.33
N CYS A 35 6.40 -8.68 11.56
CA CYS A 35 5.32 -7.75 11.85
C CYS A 35 4.29 -7.68 10.72
N HIS A 36 4.72 -7.76 9.46
CA HIS A 36 3.77 -7.81 8.34
C HIS A 36 2.93 -9.09 8.37
N LEU A 37 3.57 -10.25 8.63
CA LEU A 37 2.87 -11.52 8.81
C LEU A 37 1.89 -11.50 9.98
N LEU A 38 2.23 -10.82 11.08
CA LEU A 38 1.29 -10.59 12.18
C LEU A 38 0.07 -9.80 11.72
N GLY A 39 0.28 -8.75 10.93
CA GLY A 39 -0.80 -7.98 10.31
C GLY A 39 -1.70 -8.86 9.42
N ASP A 40 -1.11 -9.65 8.54
CA ASP A 40 -1.82 -10.56 7.64
C ASP A 40 -2.59 -11.65 8.41
N TYR A 41 -2.01 -12.17 9.50
CA TYR A 41 -2.67 -13.12 10.38
C TYR A 41 -3.89 -12.51 11.07
N LEU A 42 -3.74 -11.28 11.60
CA LEU A 42 -4.85 -10.56 12.24
C LEU A 42 -5.96 -10.25 11.24
N GLU A 43 -5.61 -9.81 10.02
CA GLU A 43 -6.56 -9.53 8.94
C GLU A 43 -7.27 -10.78 8.42
N GLY A 44 -6.50 -11.81 8.08
CA GLY A 44 -6.94 -12.97 7.32
C GLY A 44 -7.60 -14.03 8.19
N ILE A 45 -6.96 -14.34 9.33
CA ILE A 45 -7.32 -15.46 10.21
C ILE A 45 -8.21 -14.99 11.35
N LYS A 46 -7.78 -13.96 12.10
CA LYS A 46 -8.56 -13.46 13.25
C LYS A 46 -9.65 -12.46 12.87
N LYS A 47 -9.64 -11.96 11.63
CA LYS A 47 -10.56 -10.90 11.14
C LYS A 47 -10.57 -9.66 12.05
N ASP A 48 -9.47 -9.40 12.75
CA ASP A 48 -9.30 -8.26 13.64
C ASP A 48 -8.64 -7.12 12.88
N PHE A 49 -9.46 -6.38 12.12
CA PHE A 49 -8.99 -5.32 11.24
C PHE A 49 -8.43 -4.10 11.99
N ASP A 50 -8.93 -3.80 13.20
CA ASP A 50 -8.40 -2.71 14.02
C ASP A 50 -6.96 -3.01 14.45
N LYS A 51 -6.69 -4.22 14.97
CA LYS A 51 -5.32 -4.60 15.33
C LYS A 51 -4.43 -4.76 14.11
N ALA A 52 -4.92 -5.36 13.02
CA ALA A 52 -4.15 -5.48 11.77
C ALA A 52 -3.71 -4.10 11.27
N GLY A 53 -4.65 -3.14 11.23
CA GLY A 53 -4.36 -1.76 10.82
C GLY A 53 -3.31 -1.09 11.70
N LYS A 54 -3.35 -1.30 13.02
CA LYS A 54 -2.34 -0.78 13.96
C LYS A 54 -0.95 -1.37 13.67
N VAL A 55 -0.87 -2.68 13.46
CA VAL A 55 0.40 -3.37 13.17
C VAL A 55 0.98 -2.93 11.82
N TYR A 56 0.17 -2.84 10.76
CA TYR A 56 0.65 -2.33 9.47
C TYR A 56 1.14 -0.89 9.58
N ARG A 57 0.42 -0.05 10.31
CA ARG A 57 0.82 1.34 10.53
C ARG A 57 2.18 1.42 11.23
N SER A 58 2.32 0.80 12.40
CA SER A 58 3.57 0.86 13.17
C SER A 58 4.73 0.24 12.40
N ASN A 59 4.51 -0.86 11.69
CA ASN A 59 5.55 -1.49 10.89
C ASN A 59 5.99 -0.62 9.68
N CYS A 60 5.06 0.13 9.07
CA CYS A 60 5.40 1.14 8.08
C CYS A 60 6.15 2.33 8.71
N ASP A 61 5.67 2.81 9.86
CA ASP A 61 6.15 4.03 10.50
C ASP A 61 7.49 3.88 11.19
N ASP A 62 7.65 2.81 11.96
CA ASP A 62 8.79 2.60 12.84
C ASP A 62 9.90 1.76 12.17
N TYR A 63 9.52 0.84 11.28
CA TYR A 63 10.46 -0.09 10.64
C TYR A 63 10.64 0.11 9.13
N GLY A 64 9.88 1.03 8.52
CA GLY A 64 10.00 1.33 7.10
C GLY A 64 9.68 0.15 6.18
N TYR A 65 8.77 -0.75 6.59
CA TYR A 65 8.43 -1.90 5.76
C TYR A 65 7.45 -1.52 4.64
N ALA A 66 7.95 -1.48 3.41
CA ALA A 66 7.25 -0.94 2.24
C ALA A 66 5.86 -1.56 2.02
N LYS A 67 5.74 -2.90 2.13
CA LYS A 67 4.45 -3.61 1.99
C LYS A 67 3.45 -3.26 3.09
N SER A 68 3.93 -2.95 4.29
CA SER A 68 3.06 -2.49 5.38
C SER A 68 2.53 -1.09 5.12
N CYS A 69 3.34 -0.22 4.50
CA CYS A 69 2.87 1.09 4.03
C CYS A 69 1.77 0.94 2.98
N LEU A 70 1.95 0.07 1.98
CA LEU A 70 0.91 -0.27 1.01
C LEU A 70 -0.38 -0.76 1.69
N LYS A 71 -0.26 -1.76 2.60
CA LYS A 71 -1.41 -2.31 3.33
C LYS A 71 -2.14 -1.26 4.14
N TYR A 72 -1.42 -0.41 4.87
CA TYR A 72 -2.06 0.66 5.65
C TYR A 72 -2.66 1.76 4.75
N GLY A 73 -2.05 2.03 3.60
CA GLY A 73 -2.62 2.85 2.54
C GLY A 73 -3.98 2.32 2.07
N ASN A 74 -4.07 1.01 1.80
CA ASN A 74 -5.33 0.35 1.43
C ASN A 74 -6.39 0.42 2.55
N TYR A 75 -5.97 0.24 3.80
CA TYR A 75 -6.86 0.39 4.96
C TYR A 75 -7.40 1.82 5.06
N SER A 76 -6.53 2.81 4.87
CA SER A 76 -6.92 4.21 4.87
C SER A 76 -7.85 4.52 3.70
N PHE A 77 -7.58 4.00 2.50
CA PHE A 77 -8.42 4.22 1.32
C PHE A 77 -9.83 3.63 1.48
N LEU A 78 -9.93 2.43 2.06
CA LEU A 78 -11.20 1.72 2.24
C LEU A 78 -11.92 2.07 3.55
N GLY A 79 -11.28 2.77 4.48
CA GLY A 79 -11.81 2.99 5.83
C GLY A 79 -11.78 1.74 6.73
N LYS A 80 -11.04 0.70 6.32
CA LYS A 80 -11.00 -0.60 7.00
C LYS A 80 -10.26 -0.50 8.33
N GLY A 81 -10.76 -1.17 9.37
CA GLY A 81 -10.13 -1.19 10.69
C GLY A 81 -10.24 0.13 11.45
N ARG A 82 -11.27 0.95 11.15
CA ARG A 82 -11.62 2.17 11.87
C ARG A 82 -13.11 2.14 12.24
N ALA A 83 -13.50 2.93 13.24
CA ALA A 83 -14.90 3.06 13.64
C ALA A 83 -15.76 3.79 12.59
N SER A 84 -15.14 4.63 11.75
CA SER A 84 -15.78 5.22 10.59
C SER A 84 -15.41 4.39 9.36
N ASP A 85 -16.34 3.64 8.77
CA ASP A 85 -16.17 2.90 7.50
C ASP A 85 -15.98 3.83 6.28
N LYS A 86 -15.59 5.08 6.51
CA LYS A 86 -15.28 6.08 5.49
C LYS A 86 -13.78 6.09 5.24
N GLY A 87 -13.42 5.87 3.98
CA GLY A 87 -12.06 6.03 3.50
C GLY A 87 -11.53 7.45 3.66
N ASP A 88 -10.21 7.55 3.72
CA ASP A 88 -9.41 8.76 3.77
C ASP A 88 -8.34 8.66 2.65
N PRO A 89 -8.69 9.08 1.41
CA PRO A 89 -7.78 8.92 0.28
C PRO A 89 -6.54 9.83 0.37
N VAL A 90 -6.62 10.94 1.12
CA VAL A 90 -5.47 11.81 1.39
C VAL A 90 -4.43 11.06 2.23
N LYS A 91 -4.87 10.43 3.31
CA LYS A 91 -3.99 9.58 4.12
C LYS A 91 -3.53 8.36 3.34
N ALA A 92 -4.40 7.73 2.54
CA ALA A 92 -3.99 6.62 1.67
C ALA A 92 -2.82 7.01 0.76
N TYR A 93 -2.92 8.17 0.10
CA TYR A 93 -1.85 8.71 -0.74
C TYR A 93 -0.54 8.90 0.01
N GLN A 94 -0.57 9.44 1.24
CA GLN A 94 0.63 9.62 2.05
C GLN A 94 1.37 8.30 2.31
N TYR A 95 0.62 7.23 2.62
CA TYR A 95 1.22 5.91 2.87
C TYR A 95 1.63 5.19 1.58
N TYR A 96 0.90 5.37 0.48
CA TYR A 96 1.34 4.89 -0.82
C TYR A 96 2.62 5.58 -1.27
N GLU A 97 2.73 6.90 -1.08
CA GLU A 97 3.93 7.65 -1.43
C GLU A 97 5.13 7.17 -0.60
N LYS A 98 4.93 6.97 0.70
CA LYS A 98 5.96 6.39 1.59
C LYS A 98 6.36 4.97 1.16
N GLY A 99 5.40 4.10 0.85
CA GLY A 99 5.69 2.76 0.32
C GLY A 99 6.46 2.80 -1.00
N CYS A 100 6.11 3.74 -1.89
CA CYS A 100 6.79 3.94 -3.15
C CYS A 100 8.24 4.43 -2.96
N GLN A 101 8.48 5.34 -2.01
CA GLN A 101 9.83 5.78 -1.63
C GLN A 101 10.68 4.61 -1.12
N LEU A 102 10.05 3.66 -0.42
CA LEU A 102 10.66 2.42 0.05
C LEU A 102 10.73 1.32 -1.02
N ASN A 103 10.52 1.66 -2.30
CA ASN A 103 10.56 0.75 -3.43
C ASN A 103 9.56 -0.42 -3.29
N ASP A 104 8.32 -0.12 -2.95
CA ASP A 104 7.19 -1.02 -3.20
C ASP A 104 6.51 -0.66 -4.53
N PRO A 105 6.47 -1.58 -5.51
CA PRO A 105 5.98 -1.27 -6.84
C PRO A 105 4.47 -1.00 -6.85
N ASP A 106 3.69 -1.72 -6.05
CA ASP A 106 2.25 -1.50 -5.95
C ASP A 106 1.94 -0.16 -5.27
N ALA A 107 2.72 0.24 -4.26
CA ALA A 107 2.56 1.55 -3.63
C ALA A 107 2.84 2.69 -4.63
N CYS A 108 3.84 2.54 -5.50
CA CYS A 108 4.08 3.48 -6.60
C CYS A 108 2.91 3.53 -7.59
N LEU A 109 2.37 2.37 -7.98
CA LEU A 109 1.18 2.30 -8.83
C LEU A 109 0.01 3.08 -8.21
N HIS A 110 -0.33 2.81 -6.95
CA HIS A 110 -1.46 3.46 -6.28
C HIS A 110 -1.23 4.97 -6.08
N SER A 111 0.01 5.39 -5.82
CA SER A 111 0.38 6.81 -5.75
C SER A 111 0.12 7.53 -7.07
N GLY A 112 0.53 6.91 -8.18
CA GLY A 112 0.30 7.45 -9.53
C GLY A 112 -1.18 7.52 -9.88
N LEU A 113 -1.93 6.43 -9.63
CA LEU A 113 -3.35 6.35 -9.95
C LEU A 113 -4.20 7.37 -9.19
N LEU A 114 -3.90 7.63 -7.92
CA LEU A 114 -4.62 8.66 -7.16
C LEU A 114 -4.44 10.05 -7.76
N LEU A 115 -3.24 10.39 -8.24
CA LEU A 115 -2.93 11.69 -8.82
C LEU A 115 -3.55 11.93 -10.21
N VAL A 116 -3.98 10.88 -10.91
CA VAL A 116 -4.68 10.99 -12.21
C VAL A 116 -6.18 10.71 -12.10
N SER A 117 -6.66 10.33 -10.92
CA SER A 117 -8.07 10.03 -10.68
C SER A 117 -8.95 11.26 -10.88
N LYS A 118 -10.10 11.08 -11.54
CA LYS A 118 -11.12 12.13 -11.72
C LYS A 118 -11.83 12.48 -10.40
N SER A 119 -11.80 11.58 -9.42
CA SER A 119 -12.48 11.71 -8.13
C SER A 119 -11.48 11.92 -6.98
N ILE A 120 -10.39 12.63 -7.25
CA ILE A 120 -9.38 12.96 -6.25
C ILE A 120 -10.00 13.89 -5.17
N PRO A 121 -9.67 13.72 -3.86
CA PRO A 121 -10.15 14.63 -2.82
C PRO A 121 -9.80 16.09 -3.13
N LYS A 122 -10.61 17.06 -2.68
CA LYS A 122 -10.38 18.49 -2.94
C LYS A 122 -9.05 18.98 -2.38
N GLU A 123 -8.57 18.33 -1.33
CA GLU A 123 -7.30 18.59 -0.65
C GLU A 123 -6.10 18.14 -1.49
N MET A 124 -6.31 17.31 -2.50
CA MET A 124 -5.28 16.80 -3.39
C MET A 124 -5.45 17.40 -4.79
N LYS A 125 -4.33 17.80 -5.39
CA LYS A 125 -4.32 18.30 -6.77
C LYS A 125 -3.92 17.18 -7.72
N ARG A 126 -4.62 17.10 -8.85
CA ARG A 126 -4.21 16.27 -9.96
C ARG A 126 -2.83 16.73 -10.44
N ASP A 127 -1.88 15.81 -10.58
CA ASP A 127 -0.53 16.09 -11.08
C ASP A 127 -0.10 14.91 -11.94
N VAL A 128 -0.23 15.09 -13.26
CA VAL A 128 -0.05 13.99 -14.19
C VAL A 128 1.45 13.72 -14.42
N GLY A 129 2.31 14.73 -14.27
CA GLY A 129 3.75 14.60 -14.35
C GLY A 129 4.30 13.78 -13.19
N LYS A 130 3.84 14.07 -11.96
CA LYS A 130 4.20 13.28 -10.79
C LYS A 130 3.61 11.86 -10.85
N ALA A 131 2.38 11.71 -11.37
CA ALA A 131 1.80 10.39 -11.61
C ALA A 131 2.62 9.57 -12.61
N PHE A 132 3.07 10.18 -13.70
CA PHE A 132 3.92 9.55 -14.70
C PHE A 132 5.21 9.03 -14.05
N GLN A 133 5.89 9.85 -13.24
CA GLN A 133 7.10 9.43 -12.52
C GLN A 133 6.87 8.21 -11.62
N TYR A 134 5.77 8.20 -10.84
CA TYR A 134 5.43 7.06 -9.99
C TYR A 134 5.11 5.79 -10.79
N LEU A 135 4.36 5.92 -11.88
CA LEU A 135 4.02 4.80 -12.74
C LEU A 135 5.27 4.26 -13.45
N THR A 136 6.18 5.13 -13.93
CA THR A 136 7.48 4.76 -14.50
C THR A 136 8.29 3.95 -13.51
N LYS A 137 8.47 4.47 -12.29
CA LYS A 137 9.20 3.76 -11.22
C LYS A 137 8.60 2.38 -10.92
N SER A 138 7.26 2.30 -10.84
CA SER A 138 6.56 1.04 -10.62
C SER A 138 6.77 0.04 -11.77
N CYS A 139 6.74 0.51 -13.02
CA CYS A 139 6.96 -0.31 -14.21
C CYS A 139 8.41 -0.81 -14.32
N GLU A 140 9.39 0.03 -14.00
CA GLU A 140 10.82 -0.36 -13.93
C GLU A 140 11.06 -1.46 -12.88
N MET A 141 10.17 -1.55 -11.89
CA MET A 141 10.12 -2.63 -10.90
C MET A 141 9.24 -3.81 -11.32
N ASN A 142 8.96 -3.96 -12.62
CA ASN A 142 8.18 -5.03 -13.23
C ASN A 142 6.70 -5.09 -12.81
N ASN A 143 6.10 -3.98 -12.37
CA ASN A 143 4.66 -3.94 -12.16
C ASN A 143 3.90 -3.85 -13.49
N ALA A 144 3.32 -4.96 -13.93
CA ALA A 144 2.61 -5.05 -15.20
C ALA A 144 1.44 -4.05 -15.31
N ASN A 145 0.73 -3.80 -14.21
CA ASN A 145 -0.38 -2.83 -14.20
C ASN A 145 0.16 -1.41 -14.43
N ALA A 146 1.26 -1.03 -13.78
CA ALA A 146 1.86 0.29 -13.99
C ALA A 146 2.35 0.47 -15.43
N CYS A 147 3.01 -0.54 -16.00
CA CYS A 147 3.41 -0.51 -17.41
C CYS A 147 2.21 -0.36 -18.35
N PHE A 148 1.10 -1.04 -18.04
CA PHE A 148 -0.14 -0.89 -18.79
C PHE A 148 -0.68 0.55 -18.72
N TYR A 149 -0.76 1.14 -17.53
CA TYR A 149 -1.20 2.54 -17.38
C TYR A 149 -0.27 3.53 -18.08
N LEU A 150 1.05 3.35 -18.00
CA LEU A 150 2.00 4.17 -18.74
C LEU A 150 1.80 4.09 -20.25
N SER A 151 1.55 2.91 -20.79
CA SER A 151 1.29 2.76 -22.23
C SER A 151 0.07 3.58 -22.66
N GLY A 152 -1.00 3.57 -21.86
CA GLY A 152 -2.17 4.43 -22.06
C GLY A 152 -1.84 5.93 -21.99
N MET A 153 -0.99 6.35 -21.07
CA MET A 153 -0.55 7.75 -20.97
C MET A 153 0.30 8.20 -22.17
N HIS A 154 1.13 7.32 -22.72
CA HIS A 154 1.90 7.59 -23.93
C HIS A 154 1.03 7.66 -25.19
N ILE A 155 0.11 6.71 -25.36
CA ILE A 155 -0.80 6.65 -26.52
C ILE A 155 -1.71 7.88 -26.56
N SER A 156 -2.23 8.31 -25.41
CA SER A 156 -3.13 9.46 -25.31
C SER A 156 -2.43 10.81 -25.44
N GLY A 157 -1.10 10.87 -25.45
CA GLY A 157 -0.33 12.11 -25.59
C GLY A 157 -0.34 13.03 -24.37
N VAL A 158 -1.05 12.67 -23.29
CA VAL A 158 -1.25 13.51 -22.09
C VAL A 158 0.07 14.00 -21.50
N VAL A 159 1.11 13.18 -21.55
CA VAL A 159 2.45 13.52 -21.05
C VAL A 159 3.06 14.70 -21.85
N LYS A 160 2.91 14.71 -23.17
CA LYS A 160 3.44 15.79 -24.02
C LYS A 160 2.71 17.10 -23.79
N ASP A 161 1.40 17.04 -23.61
CA ASP A 161 0.57 18.23 -23.41
C ASP A 161 0.85 18.89 -22.06
N GLU A 162 1.12 18.10 -21.02
CA GLU A 162 1.44 18.61 -19.69
C GLU A 162 2.85 19.22 -19.61
N PHE A 163 3.84 18.62 -20.28
CA PHE A 163 5.17 19.24 -20.35
C PHE A 163 5.13 20.59 -21.07
N LYS A 164 4.34 20.71 -22.15
CA LYS A 164 4.12 21.99 -22.84
C LYS A 164 3.39 23.01 -21.97
N ALA A 165 2.37 22.57 -21.21
CA ALA A 165 1.63 23.45 -20.31
C ALA A 165 2.53 24.03 -19.20
N LYS A 166 3.38 23.19 -18.59
CA LYS A 166 4.36 23.64 -17.58
C LYS A 166 5.40 24.61 -18.14
N GLU A 167 5.81 24.44 -19.39
CA GLU A 167 6.76 25.35 -20.06
C GLU A 167 6.14 26.73 -20.33
N GLN A 168 4.84 26.78 -20.67
CA GLN A 168 4.11 28.04 -20.87
C GLN A 168 3.86 28.80 -19.56
N GLU A 169 3.65 28.10 -18.44
CA GLU A 169 3.50 28.70 -17.10
C GLU A 169 4.81 29.28 -16.56
N LEU A 170 5.97 28.78 -16.99
CA LEU A 170 7.29 29.25 -16.53
C LEU A 170 7.77 30.52 -17.24
N HIS A 171 7.11 30.89 -18.34
CA HIS A 171 7.45 32.03 -19.18
C HIS A 171 6.44 33.20 -19.07
N GLN A 172 5.57 33.18 -18.06
CA GLN A 172 4.72 34.30 -17.61
C GLN A 172 5.21 34.83 -16.25
#